data_AF-A0A8X6HGH3-F1
#
_entry.id   AF-A0A8X6HGH3-F1
#
_cell.length_a   1.000
_cell.length_b   1.000
_cell.length_c   1.000
_cell.angle_alpha   90.00
_cell.angle_beta   90.00
_cell.angle_gamma   90.00
#
_symmetry.space_group_name_H-M   'P 1'
#
loop_
_entity.id
_entity.type
_entity.pdbx_description
1 polymer ?
#
loop_
_entity_poly.entity_id
_entity_poly.type
_entity_poly.pdbx_seq_one_letter_code
_entity_poly.pdbx_strand_id
1 'polypeptide(L)'
;MVASRRFAFQREHSNVKKKSKDLVFQNEIGCMMHSFGDSAYPLKASVALIERIIRDQMNMLLKKATQLNLKQRGNNLTHGHLLLLLQKNENKFRRLMYYLKMRDASELIRKKKYDDLP
;
A
#
# COMPACT_ATOMS: atom_id res chain seq x y z
N MET A 1 -42.70 35.07 -8.61
CA MET A 1 -41.41 35.51 -8.04
C MET A 1 -40.96 34.51 -7.00
N VAL A 2 -39.80 33.91 -7.27
CA VAL A 2 -38.83 33.26 -6.36
C VAL A 2 -39.31 32.11 -5.45
N ALA A 3 -39.01 30.90 -5.93
CA ALA A 3 -38.80 29.70 -5.12
C ALA A 3 -37.69 29.92 -4.08
N SER A 4 -37.96 29.69 -2.81
CA SER A 4 -36.93 29.64 -1.77
C SER A 4 -36.61 28.20 -1.39
N ARG A 5 -35.49 27.73 -1.93
CA ARG A 5 -34.83 26.47 -1.63
C ARG A 5 -34.40 26.46 -0.16
N ARG A 6 -34.89 25.49 0.60
CA ARG A 6 -34.11 24.88 1.69
C ARG A 6 -34.04 23.39 1.42
N PHE A 7 -33.06 22.99 0.62
CA PHE A 7 -32.59 21.62 0.60
C PHE A 7 -31.97 21.35 1.98
N ALA A 8 -32.76 20.76 2.87
CA ALA A 8 -32.25 20.17 4.08
C ALA A 8 -31.30 19.03 3.67
N PHE A 9 -30.00 19.26 3.81
CA PHE A 9 -28.99 18.22 3.71
C PHE A 9 -29.10 17.38 4.99
N GLN A 10 -30.01 16.41 4.98
CA GLN A 10 -30.11 15.38 6.00
C GLN A 10 -28.79 14.58 6.00
N ARG A 11 -27.91 14.88 6.96
CA ARG A 11 -26.72 14.09 7.23
C ARG A 11 -27.19 12.84 8.00
N GLU A 12 -27.46 11.76 7.28
CA GLU A 12 -27.71 10.46 7.90
C GLU A 12 -26.41 9.96 8.55
N HIS A 13 -26.33 10.08 9.87
CA HIS A 13 -25.36 9.33 10.65
C HIS A 13 -25.83 7.88 10.72
N SER A 14 -25.45 7.08 9.72
CA SER A 14 -25.49 5.63 9.84
C SER A 14 -24.50 5.20 10.94
N ASN A 15 -25.01 5.08 12.16
CA ASN A 15 -24.29 4.52 13.30
C ASN A 15 -24.20 3.00 13.13
N VAL A 16 -23.40 2.57 12.17
CA VAL A 16 -22.97 1.18 12.07
C VAL A 16 -21.73 1.06 12.95
N LYS A 17 -21.91 0.73 14.24
CA LYS A 17 -20.85 0.16 15.07
C LYS A 17 -20.46 -1.22 14.52
N LYS A 18 -19.79 -1.25 13.37
CA LYS A 18 -19.04 -2.41 12.91
C LYS A 18 -17.79 -2.47 13.78
N LYS A 19 -17.73 -3.45 14.69
CA LYS A 19 -16.48 -3.78 15.40
C LYS A 19 -15.39 -4.00 14.35
N SER A 20 -14.46 -3.06 14.23
CA SER A 20 -13.33 -3.11 13.30
C SER A 20 -12.34 -4.18 13.77
N LYS A 21 -12.61 -5.43 13.42
CA LYS A 21 -11.71 -6.56 13.70
C LYS A 21 -10.48 -6.63 12.78
N ASP A 22 -10.32 -5.70 11.83
CA ASP A 22 -9.37 -5.89 10.72
C ASP A 22 -8.26 -4.83 10.65
N LEU A 23 -8.03 -4.02 11.70
CA LEU A 23 -6.94 -3.05 11.71
C LEU A 23 -5.72 -3.65 12.42
N VAL A 24 -4.80 -4.21 11.64
CA VAL A 24 -3.66 -5.00 12.12
C VAL A 24 -2.36 -4.18 12.08
N PHE A 25 -2.25 -3.23 11.14
CA PHE A 25 -0.98 -2.57 10.81
C PHE A 25 -0.86 -1.13 11.32
N GLN A 26 -1.61 -0.77 12.36
CA GLN A 26 -1.65 0.62 12.82
C GLN A 26 -0.30 1.13 13.33
N ASN A 27 0.47 0.28 14.03
CA ASN A 27 1.76 0.68 14.57
C ASN A 27 2.78 0.90 13.46
N GLU A 28 2.85 0.00 12.49
CA GLU A 28 3.74 0.06 11.34
C GLU A 28 3.41 1.26 10.46
N ILE A 29 2.11 1.53 10.23
CA ILE A 29 1.66 2.70 9.47
C ILE A 29 2.02 3.98 10.23
N GLY A 30 1.84 4.02 11.56
CA GLY A 30 2.27 5.15 12.38
C GLY A 30 3.77 5.41 12.28
N CYS A 31 4.60 4.37 12.35
CA CYS A 31 6.05 4.47 12.15
C CYS A 31 6.39 4.95 10.74
N MET A 32 5.74 4.44 9.70
CA MET A 32 5.94 4.93 8.32
C MET A 32 5.60 6.42 8.18
N MET A 33 4.47 6.87 8.74
CA MET A 33 4.09 8.29 8.73
C MET A 33 5.12 9.17 9.44
N HIS A 34 5.65 8.72 10.58
CA HIS A 34 6.72 9.42 11.27
C HIS A 34 8.01 9.45 10.42
N SER A 35 8.46 8.31 9.91
CA SER A 35 9.69 8.19 9.12
C SER A 35 9.65 8.91 7.78
N PHE A 36 8.47 9.05 7.17
CA PHE A 36 8.28 9.87 5.97
C PHE A 36 8.18 11.37 6.26
N GLY A 37 8.09 11.75 7.54
CA GLY A 37 7.98 13.15 7.96
C GLY A 37 6.56 13.73 7.85
N ASP A 38 5.52 12.89 7.71
CA ASP A 38 4.12 13.36 7.67
C ASP A 38 3.69 13.92 9.03
N SER A 39 3.94 13.17 10.12
CA SER A 39 3.58 13.60 11.47
C SER A 39 4.41 12.87 12.52
N ALA A 40 4.95 13.60 13.48
CA ALA A 40 5.71 13.02 14.59
C ALA A 40 4.85 12.09 15.47
N TYR A 41 3.56 12.44 15.64
CA TYR A 41 2.59 11.70 16.44
C TYR A 41 1.27 11.54 15.66
N PRO A 42 1.18 10.53 14.76
CA PRO A 42 0.01 10.32 13.93
C PRO A 42 -1.27 10.05 14.73
N LEU A 43 -2.35 10.73 14.38
CA LEU A 43 -3.66 10.48 14.98
C LEU A 43 -4.15 9.06 14.64
N LYS A 44 -4.65 8.33 15.65
CA LYS A 44 -5.17 6.95 15.47
C LYS A 44 -6.24 6.85 14.37
N ALA A 45 -7.11 7.84 14.27
CA ALA A 45 -8.14 7.89 13.23
C ALA A 45 -7.54 8.03 11.81
N SER A 46 -6.49 8.83 11.65
CA SER A 46 -5.77 8.98 10.38
C SER A 46 -5.05 7.70 9.98
N VAL A 47 -4.36 7.07 10.94
CA VAL A 47 -3.69 5.78 10.73
C VAL A 47 -4.69 4.70 10.30
N ALA A 48 -5.84 4.60 10.99
CA ALA A 48 -6.91 3.67 10.64
C ALA A 48 -7.49 3.92 9.23
N LEU A 49 -7.64 5.19 8.84
CA LEU A 49 -8.09 5.56 7.50
C LEU A 49 -7.05 5.17 6.44
N ILE A 50 -5.78 5.47 6.68
CA ILE A 50 -4.67 5.13 5.78
C ILE A 50 -4.57 3.62 5.62
N GLU A 51 -4.71 2.84 6.71
CA GLU A 51 -4.72 1.38 6.62
C GLU A 51 -5.82 0.87 5.69
N ARG A 52 -7.03 1.43 5.80
CA ARG A 52 -8.14 1.05 4.90
C ARG A 52 -7.81 1.40 3.44
N ILE A 53 -7.30 2.60 3.19
CA ILE A 53 -6.92 3.05 1.84
C ILE A 53 -5.85 2.12 1.25
N ILE A 54 -4.81 1.80 2.02
CA ILE A 54 -3.73 0.91 1.58
C ILE A 54 -4.28 -0.48 1.26
N ARG A 55 -5.16 -1.02 2.11
CA ARG A 55 -5.81 -2.31 1.87
C ARG A 55 -6.58 -2.33 0.55
N ASP A 56 -7.37 -1.30 0.29
CA ASP A 56 -8.12 -1.16 -0.96
C ASP A 56 -7.17 -1.03 -2.17
N GLN A 57 -6.10 -0.25 -2.03
CA GLN A 57 -5.08 -0.09 -3.07
C GLN A 57 -4.33 -1.39 -3.37
N MET A 58 -3.96 -2.18 -2.34
CA MET A 58 -3.32 -3.48 -2.52
C MET A 58 -4.25 -4.46 -3.23
N ASN A 59 -5.53 -4.49 -2.85
CA ASN A 59 -6.55 -5.29 -3.53
C ASN A 59 -6.69 -4.89 -5.00
N MET A 60 -6.72 -3.59 -5.29
CA MET A 60 -6.77 -3.09 -6.67
C MET A 60 -5.49 -3.44 -7.45
N LEU A 61 -4.32 -3.37 -6.82
CA LEU A 61 -3.04 -3.73 -7.43
C LEU A 61 -3.03 -5.20 -7.83
N LEU A 62 -3.43 -6.10 -6.92
CA LEU A 62 -3.51 -7.53 -7.18
C LEU A 62 -4.50 -7.85 -8.31
N LYS A 63 -5.70 -7.26 -8.27
CA LYS A 63 -6.70 -7.42 -9.34
C LYS A 63 -6.14 -7.04 -10.70
N LYS A 64 -5.44 -5.89 -10.79
CA LYS A 64 -4.81 -5.44 -12.04
C LYS A 64 -3.70 -6.39 -12.49
N ALA A 65 -2.90 -6.90 -11.56
CA ALA A 65 -1.80 -7.82 -11.87
C ALA A 65 -2.34 -9.16 -12.39
N THR A 66 -3.40 -9.69 -11.78
CA THR A 66 -4.10 -10.89 -12.24
C THR A 66 -4.72 -10.69 -13.62
N GLN A 67 -5.32 -9.52 -13.89
CA GLN A 67 -5.83 -9.21 -15.24
C GLN A 67 -4.71 -9.23 -16.30
N LEU A 68 -3.52 -8.72 -15.99
CA LEU A 68 -2.37 -8.80 -16.89
C LEU A 68 -1.92 -10.25 -17.12
N ASN A 69 -1.90 -11.06 -16.06
CA ASN A 69 -1.57 -12.48 -16.15
C ASN A 69 -2.54 -13.26 -17.04
N LEU A 70 -3.84 -13.06 -16.86
CA LEU A 70 -4.89 -13.66 -17.69
C LEU A 70 -4.76 -13.23 -19.16
N LYS A 71 -4.44 -11.95 -19.43
CA LYS A 71 -4.20 -11.46 -20.80
C LYS A 71 -3.02 -12.15 -21.49
N GLN A 72 -1.99 -12.51 -20.71
CA GLN A 72 -0.83 -13.26 -21.20
C GLN A 72 -1.07 -14.78 -21.24
N ARG A 73 -2.29 -15.25 -20.93
CA ARG A 73 -2.65 -16.67 -20.78
C ARG A 73 -1.74 -17.42 -19.80
N GLY A 74 -1.20 -16.70 -18.82
CA GLY A 74 -0.40 -17.30 -17.75
C GLY A 74 -1.28 -17.97 -16.71
N ASN A 75 -0.78 -19.03 -16.09
CA ASN A 75 -1.50 -19.76 -15.05
C ASN A 75 -1.17 -19.22 -13.64
N ASN A 76 -0.01 -18.58 -13.47
CA ASN A 76 0.51 -18.17 -12.17
C ASN A 76 0.86 -16.67 -12.14
N LEU A 77 0.48 -16.00 -11.05
CA LEU A 77 0.84 -14.61 -10.82
C LEU A 77 2.31 -14.47 -10.41
N THR A 78 3.15 -14.06 -11.36
CA THR A 78 4.58 -13.75 -11.12
C THR A 78 4.81 -12.29 -10.77
N HIS A 79 5.89 -11.98 -10.03
CA HIS A 79 6.39 -10.63 -9.75
C HIS A 79 6.53 -9.74 -11.00
N GLY A 80 6.83 -10.32 -12.16
CA GLY A 80 6.89 -9.59 -13.44
C GLY A 80 5.61 -8.84 -13.78
N HIS A 81 4.43 -9.38 -13.45
CA HIS A 81 3.15 -8.71 -13.68
C HIS A 81 2.99 -7.45 -12.82
N LEU A 82 3.54 -7.44 -11.60
CA LEU A 82 3.58 -6.26 -10.75
C LEU A 82 4.57 -5.21 -11.28
N LEU A 83 5.72 -5.65 -11.80
CA LEU A 83 6.71 -4.77 -12.42
C LEU A 83 6.15 -4.05 -13.67
N LEU A 84 5.37 -4.76 -14.50
CA LEU A 84 4.71 -4.18 -15.66
C LEU A 84 3.70 -3.08 -15.28
N LEU A 85 3.03 -3.19 -14.13
CA LEU A 85 2.15 -2.12 -13.64
C LEU A 85 2.93 -0.87 -13.23
N LEU A 86 4.14 -1.04 -12.69
CA LEU A 86 5.01 0.06 -12.25
C LEU A 86 5.79 0.70 -13.40
N GLN A 87 5.99 0.02 -14.52
CA GLN A 87 6.76 0.53 -15.66
C GLN A 87 6.23 1.86 -16.22
N LYS A 88 4.93 2.14 -16.05
CA LYS A 88 4.34 3.44 -16.43
C LYS A 88 4.91 4.63 -15.67
N ASN A 89 5.58 4.42 -14.54
CA ASN A 89 6.24 5.46 -13.77
C ASN A 89 7.74 5.13 -13.65
N GLU A 90 8.53 5.71 -14.55
CA GLU A 90 9.96 5.42 -14.65
C GLU A 90 10.73 5.71 -13.36
N ASN A 91 10.39 6.78 -12.65
CA ASN A 91 11.05 7.16 -11.40
C ASN A 91 10.81 6.11 -10.30
N LYS A 92 9.57 5.67 -10.12
CA LYS A 92 9.22 4.62 -9.14
C LYS A 92 9.81 3.27 -9.53
N PHE A 93 9.79 2.95 -10.82
CA PHE A 93 10.40 1.72 -11.34
C PHE A 93 11.91 1.70 -11.08
N ARG A 94 12.62 2.78 -11.40
CA ARG A 94 14.08 2.90 -11.16
C ARG A 94 14.40 2.79 -9.67
N ARG A 95 13.63 3.45 -8.80
CA ARG A 95 13.80 3.36 -7.34
C ARG A 95 13.64 1.94 -6.83
N LEU A 96 12.63 1.20 -7.33
CA LEU A 96 12.42 -0.19 -6.96
C LEU A 96 13.57 -1.09 -7.43
N MET A 97 14.02 -0.95 -8.68
CA MET A 97 15.12 -1.74 -9.22
C MET A 97 16.42 -1.50 -8.44
N TYR A 98 16.70 -0.24 -8.07
CA TYR A 98 17.86 0.08 -7.23
C TYR A 98 17.74 -0.56 -5.85
N TYR A 99 16.58 -0.46 -5.21
CA TYR A 99 16.33 -1.09 -3.91
C TYR A 99 16.55 -2.61 -3.94
N LEU A 100 16.02 -3.31 -4.95
CA LEU A 100 16.21 -4.76 -5.10
C LEU A 100 17.69 -5.12 -5.25
N LYS A 101 18.44 -4.39 -6.09
CA LYS A 101 19.88 -4.58 -6.25
C LYS A 101 20.65 -4.42 -4.93
N MET A 102 20.34 -3.38 -4.16
CA MET A 102 21.01 -3.12 -2.88
C MET A 102 20.65 -4.15 -1.82
N ARG A 103 19.40 -4.61 -1.79
CA ARG A 103 18.95 -5.67 -0.90
C ARG A 103 19.70 -6.98 -1.19
N ASP A 104 19.75 -7.38 -2.46
CA ASP A 104 20.42 -8.62 -2.85
C ASP A 104 21.94 -8.55 -2.58
N ALA A 105 22.58 -7.39 -2.78
CA ALA A 105 23.97 -7.17 -2.39
C ALA A 105 24.18 -7.30 -0.87
N SER A 106 23.30 -6.72 -0.07
CA SER A 106 23.37 -6.78 1.41
C SER A 106 23.19 -8.21 1.93
N GLU A 107 22.31 -8.99 1.29
CA GLU A 107 22.09 -10.41 1.60
C GLU A 107 23.33 -11.26 1.30
N LEU A 108 24.00 -11.01 0.17
CA LEU A 108 25.25 -11.70 -0.19
C LEU A 108 26.39 -11.39 0.79
N ILE A 109 26.52 -10.13 1.20
CA ILE A 109 27.51 -9.71 2.21
C ILE A 109 27.21 -10.40 3.56
N ARG A 110 25.94 -10.44 3.95
CA ARG A 110 25.53 -11.10 5.19
C ARG A 110 25.89 -12.59 5.17
N LYS A 111 25.65 -13.30 4.06
CA LYS A 111 25.99 -14.72 3.93
C LYS A 111 27.50 -14.98 4.04
N LYS A 112 28.33 -14.23 3.29
CA LYS A 112 29.79 -14.37 3.37
C LYS A 112 30.33 -14.19 4.79
N LYS A 113 29.80 -13.22 5.54
CA LYS A 113 30.18 -13.00 6.94
C LYS A 113 29.92 -14.22 7.84
N TYR A 114 28.95 -15.07 7.52
CA TYR A 114 28.68 -16.32 8.24
C TYR A 114 29.54 -17.49 7.74
N ASP A 115 29.94 -17.49 6.48
CA ASP A 115 30.82 -18.52 5.89
C ASP A 115 32.28 -18.36 6.34
N ASP A 116 32.68 -17.17 6.79
CA ASP A 116 34.04 -16.83 7.28
C ASP A 116 34.19 -17.00 8.83
N LEU A 117 33.23 -17.60 9.52
CA LEU A 117 33.33 -17.95 10.95
C LEU A 117 33.91 -19.38 11.10
N PRO A 118 34.91 -19.61 11.99
CA PRO A 118 35.53 -20.92 12.18
C PRO A 118 34.60 -21.98 12.76
#